data_AF-A0A916FVF8-F1
#
_entry.id   AF-A0A916FVF8-F1
#
_cell.length_a   1.000
_cell.length_b   1.000
_cell.length_c   1.000
_cell.angle_alpha   90.00
_cell.angle_beta   90.00
_cell.angle_gamma   90.00
#
_symmetry.space_group_name_H-M   'P 1'
#
loop_
_entity.id
_entity.type
_entity.pdbx_description
1 polymer ?
#
loop_
_entity_poly.entity_id
_entity_poly.type
_entity_poly.pdbx_seq_one_letter_code
_entity_poly.pdbx_strand_id
1 'polypeptide(L)'
;MRIVLLLALLLALPAGATDVYRWVDSSGQAHYSDQWQPGAEKLRITDAPGFSTPKAGTGSSSGTGATGKQAAAPAAAATKPRYELLEIVSPAQQEVLWNIAGQVRVSMRVSPELQPGNHLRLYLDGVAQDLPEGSTETQLQDVYRGVHTLKAEVIGKNEAVLGESEPTTFVVRQTSIATP
;
A
#
# COMPACT_ATOMS: atom_id res chain seq x y z
N MET A 1 -46.49 22.98 -21.84
CA MET A 1 -45.68 22.07 -22.69
C MET A 1 -44.18 22.44 -22.73
N ARG A 2 -43.77 23.71 -22.73
CA ARG A 2 -42.35 24.12 -22.72
C ARG A 2 -41.54 23.71 -21.46
N ILE A 3 -42.18 23.74 -20.28
CA ILE A 3 -41.53 23.40 -19.00
C ILE A 3 -41.24 21.88 -18.88
N VAL A 4 -42.13 21.03 -19.41
CA VAL A 4 -41.91 19.58 -19.45
C VAL A 4 -40.72 19.22 -20.36
N LEU A 5 -40.53 19.98 -21.44
CA LEU A 5 -39.43 19.77 -22.39
C LEU A 5 -38.07 20.21 -21.81
N LEU A 6 -38.06 21.26 -20.98
CA LEU A 6 -36.86 21.69 -20.23
C LEU A 6 -36.47 20.70 -19.12
N LEU A 7 -37.46 20.09 -18.45
CA LEU A 7 -37.21 19.08 -17.41
C LEU A 7 -36.68 17.76 -18.00
N ALA A 8 -37.14 17.38 -19.21
CA ALA A 8 -36.63 16.21 -19.93
C ALA A 8 -35.19 16.41 -20.43
N LEU A 9 -34.79 17.64 -20.75
CA LEU A 9 -33.43 17.96 -21.21
C LEU A 9 -32.40 17.90 -20.07
N LEU A 10 -32.81 18.17 -18.83
CA LEU A 10 -31.93 18.12 -17.65
C LEU A 10 -31.59 16.70 -17.19
N LEU A 11 -32.32 15.67 -17.66
CA LEU A 11 -32.09 14.26 -17.31
C LEU A 11 -31.08 13.56 -18.24
N ALA A 12 -30.56 14.25 -19.25
CA ALA A 12 -29.68 13.68 -20.27
C ALA A 12 -28.17 13.90 -19.99
N LEU A 13 -27.76 14.08 -18.73
CA LEU A 13 -26.33 14.11 -18.40
C LEU A 13 -25.75 12.68 -18.47
N PRO A 14 -24.65 12.46 -19.22
CA PRO A 14 -23.97 11.17 -19.20
C PRO A 14 -23.32 10.96 -17.83
N ALA A 15 -23.71 9.89 -17.13
CA ALA A 15 -22.96 9.39 -15.99
C ALA A 15 -21.64 8.80 -16.51
N GLY A 16 -20.54 9.54 -16.36
CA GLY A 16 -19.21 9.06 -16.70
C GLY A 16 -18.81 7.94 -15.74
N ALA A 17 -18.91 6.69 -16.20
CA ALA A 17 -18.24 5.58 -15.53
C ALA A 17 -16.73 5.74 -15.76
N THR A 18 -15.97 5.94 -14.69
CA THR A 18 -14.50 5.97 -14.73
C THR A 18 -13.99 4.55 -14.85
N ASP A 19 -13.76 4.10 -16.09
CA ASP A 19 -13.09 2.83 -16.38
C ASP A 19 -11.60 2.96 -15.95
N VAL A 20 -11.20 2.28 -14.88
CA VAL A 20 -9.80 2.22 -14.42
C VAL A 20 -9.13 1.03 -15.11
N TYR A 21 -8.07 1.29 -15.88
CA TYR A 21 -7.33 0.26 -16.62
C TYR A 21 -6.09 -0.14 -15.84
N ARG A 22 -5.84 -1.45 -15.70
CA ARG A 22 -4.65 -2.01 -15.07
C ARG A 22 -3.81 -2.72 -16.14
N TRP A 23 -2.51 -2.46 -16.18
CA TRP A 23 -1.57 -3.32 -16.91
C TRP A 23 -0.44 -3.78 -16.00
N VAL A 24 0.17 -4.90 -16.36
CA VAL A 24 1.35 -5.44 -15.67
C VAL A 24 2.52 -5.31 -16.62
N ASP A 25 3.57 -4.64 -16.17
CA ASP A 25 4.79 -4.49 -16.97
C ASP A 25 5.63 -5.79 -16.98
N SER A 26 6.67 -5.82 -17.81
CA SER A 26 7.57 -6.97 -17.93
C SER A 26 8.39 -7.28 -16.66
N SER A 27 8.33 -6.41 -15.65
CA SER A 27 8.92 -6.56 -14.34
C SER A 27 7.93 -7.05 -13.27
N GLY A 28 6.66 -7.28 -13.63
CA GLY A 28 5.63 -7.78 -12.74
C GLY A 28 4.96 -6.70 -11.88
N GLN A 29 5.22 -5.41 -12.11
CA GLN A 29 4.57 -4.32 -11.38
C GLN A 29 3.25 -3.93 -12.07
N ALA A 30 2.21 -3.74 -11.26
CA ALA A 30 0.89 -3.35 -11.71
C ALA A 30 0.73 -1.83 -11.74
N HIS A 31 0.43 -1.28 -12.91
CA HIS A 31 0.16 0.14 -13.14
C HIS A 31 -1.32 0.36 -13.40
N TYR A 32 -1.87 1.47 -12.90
CA TYR A 32 -3.28 1.84 -13.06
C TYR A 32 -3.36 3.21 -13.76
N SER A 33 -4.20 3.32 -14.79
CA SER A 33 -4.44 4.60 -15.49
C SER A 33 -5.88 4.73 -15.95
N ASP A 34 -6.36 5.97 -15.96
CA ASP A 34 -7.66 6.37 -16.48
C ASP A 34 -7.64 6.63 -17.99
N GLN A 35 -6.47 6.46 -18.64
CA GLN A 35 -6.29 6.62 -20.09
C GLN A 35 -5.87 5.30 -20.75
N TRP A 36 -6.51 4.98 -21.88
CA TRP A 36 -6.27 3.74 -22.62
C TRP A 36 -4.87 3.74 -23.28
N GLN A 37 -4.16 2.61 -23.17
CA GLN A 37 -2.87 2.36 -23.84
C GLN A 37 -2.91 1.04 -24.66
N PRO A 38 -2.11 0.91 -25.74
CA PRO A 38 -2.03 -0.32 -26.52
C PRO A 38 -1.51 -1.49 -25.66
N GLY A 39 -2.33 -2.53 -25.49
CA GLY A 39 -2.05 -3.68 -24.62
C GLY A 39 -2.83 -3.69 -23.30
N ALA A 40 -3.65 -2.66 -23.02
CA ALA A 40 -4.53 -2.63 -21.86
C ALA A 40 -5.73 -3.57 -22.04
N GLU A 41 -5.89 -4.52 -21.12
CA GLU A 41 -7.10 -5.34 -21.02
C GLU A 41 -8.16 -4.63 -20.17
N LYS A 42 -9.42 -4.73 -20.61
CA LYS A 42 -10.55 -4.09 -19.96
C LYS A 42 -11.00 -4.94 -18.76
N LEU A 43 -10.63 -4.56 -17.55
CA LEU A 43 -11.00 -5.28 -16.34
C LEU A 43 -12.44 -4.94 -15.93
N ARG A 44 -13.40 -5.80 -16.28
CA ARG A 44 -14.70 -5.83 -15.61
C ARG A 44 -14.49 -6.41 -14.22
N ILE A 45 -14.72 -5.61 -13.18
CA ILE A 45 -14.82 -6.11 -11.81
C ILE A 45 -16.04 -7.03 -11.79
N THR A 46 -15.78 -8.33 -11.80
CA THR A 46 -16.77 -9.38 -11.57
C THR A 46 -16.18 -10.30 -10.51
N ASP A 47 -17.06 -10.75 -9.63
CA ASP A 47 -16.81 -11.31 -8.30
C ASP A 47 -15.64 -12.32 -8.19
N ALA A 48 -15.04 -12.32 -7.00
CA ALA A 48 -13.90 -13.11 -6.59
C ALA A 48 -13.94 -14.60 -7.03
N PRO A 49 -12.82 -15.16 -7.53
CA PRO A 49 -12.59 -16.59 -7.52
C PRO A 49 -11.64 -17.00 -6.40
N GLY A 50 -11.99 -18.13 -5.77
CA GLY A 50 -11.34 -18.68 -4.60
C GLY A 50 -9.89 -19.12 -4.79
N PHE A 51 -9.23 -19.17 -3.63
CA PHE A 51 -7.90 -19.69 -3.37
C PHE A 51 -7.65 -21.05 -4.06
N SER A 52 -6.55 -21.15 -4.82
CA SER A 52 -5.91 -22.42 -5.17
C SER A 52 -4.51 -22.41 -4.57
N THR A 53 -4.23 -23.34 -3.66
CA THR A 53 -2.94 -23.49 -2.98
C THR A 53 -1.99 -24.37 -3.81
N PRO A 54 -0.75 -23.92 -4.11
CA PRO A 54 0.26 -24.83 -4.61
C PRO A 54 0.87 -25.66 -3.48
N LYS A 55 0.77 -26.98 -3.68
CA LYS A 55 1.34 -28.09 -2.93
C LYS A 55 2.84 -27.90 -2.60
N ALA A 56 3.18 -28.04 -1.32
CA ALA A 56 4.57 -28.10 -0.84
C ALA A 56 5.30 -29.32 -1.43
N GLY A 57 6.39 -29.05 -2.16
CA GLY A 57 7.34 -30.06 -2.63
C GLY A 57 8.48 -30.21 -1.63
N THR A 58 8.62 -31.42 -1.09
CA THR A 58 9.75 -31.92 -0.34
C THR A 58 11.01 -32.01 -1.20
N GLY A 59 12.16 -31.67 -0.62
CA GLY A 59 13.48 -31.86 -1.23
C GLY A 59 14.61 -31.68 -0.22
N SER A 60 14.93 -32.75 0.52
CA SER A 60 16.15 -32.87 1.31
C SER A 60 17.37 -33.05 0.40
N SER A 61 18.48 -32.39 0.72
CA SER A 61 19.80 -33.04 0.84
C SER A 61 20.87 -32.04 1.25
N SER A 62 21.32 -32.16 2.50
CA SER A 62 22.58 -31.58 3.00
C SER A 62 23.74 -32.41 2.44
N GLY A 63 24.67 -31.75 1.75
CA GLY A 63 25.92 -32.36 1.26
C GLY A 63 27.10 -31.48 1.65
N THR A 64 27.85 -31.93 2.66
CA THR A 64 29.15 -31.39 3.08
C THR A 64 30.22 -31.72 2.04
N GLY A 65 31.05 -30.75 1.67
CA GLY A 65 32.20 -30.95 0.77
C GLY A 65 33.14 -29.75 0.76
N ALA A 66 34.43 -30.00 0.99
CA ALA A 66 35.44 -29.05 1.44
C ALA A 66 36.18 -28.25 0.33
N THR A 67 36.77 -27.13 0.77
CA THR A 67 38.03 -26.48 0.35
C THR A 67 38.25 -26.07 -1.11
N GLY A 68 38.42 -24.76 -1.33
CA GLY A 68 39.00 -24.19 -2.54
C GLY A 68 39.47 -22.75 -2.29
N LYS A 69 40.75 -22.52 -2.53
CA LYS A 69 41.57 -21.37 -2.15
C LYS A 69 41.45 -20.21 -3.16
N GLN A 70 41.76 -19.01 -2.67
CA GLN A 70 42.40 -17.88 -3.37
C GLN A 70 41.52 -16.68 -3.80
N ALA A 71 41.88 -15.57 -3.16
CA ALA A 71 41.60 -14.16 -3.39
C ALA A 71 41.23 -13.69 -4.81
N ALA A 72 40.21 -12.85 -4.88
CA ALA A 72 40.25 -11.56 -5.56
C ALA A 72 39.04 -10.72 -5.11
N ALA A 73 39.26 -9.67 -4.32
CA ALA A 73 38.34 -8.53 -4.31
C ALA A 73 38.48 -7.83 -5.66
N PRO A 74 37.37 -7.49 -6.31
CA PRO A 74 37.17 -6.07 -6.55
C PRO A 74 35.71 -5.63 -6.33
N ALA A 75 35.60 -4.33 -6.11
CA ALA A 75 34.39 -3.53 -6.13
C ALA A 75 33.39 -3.82 -5.01
N ALA A 76 33.38 -2.90 -4.05
CA ALA A 76 32.17 -2.48 -3.36
C ALA A 76 31.11 -2.10 -4.42
N ALA A 77 30.37 -3.09 -4.91
CA ALA A 77 29.01 -2.85 -5.32
C ALA A 77 28.32 -2.44 -4.03
N ALA A 78 28.06 -1.14 -3.88
CA ALA A 78 27.19 -0.65 -2.83
C ALA A 78 25.83 -1.29 -3.06
N THR A 79 25.62 -2.46 -2.43
CA THR A 79 24.33 -3.09 -2.32
C THR A 79 23.45 -2.06 -1.66
N LYS A 80 22.60 -1.39 -2.46
CA LYS A 80 21.59 -0.48 -1.92
C LYS A 80 20.87 -1.26 -0.82
N PRO A 81 20.69 -0.67 0.37
CA PRO A 81 19.97 -1.35 1.42
C PRO A 81 18.56 -1.63 0.91
N ARG A 82 18.26 -2.90 0.72
CA ARG A 82 16.91 -3.36 0.45
C ARG A 82 16.29 -3.71 1.80
N TYR A 83 15.10 -3.21 2.03
CA TYR A 83 14.33 -3.60 3.21
C TYR A 83 13.60 -4.90 2.89
N GLU A 84 13.75 -5.89 3.77
CA GLU A 84 13.17 -7.22 3.60
C GLU A 84 11.73 -7.27 4.11
N LEU A 85 11.44 -6.46 5.14
CA LEU A 85 10.12 -6.35 5.75
C LEU A 85 9.80 -4.89 6.05
N LEU A 86 8.59 -4.48 5.68
CA LEU A 86 7.93 -3.29 6.20
C LEU A 86 6.46 -3.65 6.47
N GLU A 87 6.02 -3.51 7.71
CA GLU A 87 4.69 -3.89 8.15
C GLU A 87 4.11 -2.83 9.08
N ILE A 88 2.82 -2.54 8.93
CA ILE A 88 2.07 -1.70 9.87
C ILE A 88 1.53 -2.62 10.97
N VAL A 89 2.00 -2.42 12.19
CA VAL A 89 1.66 -3.25 13.35
C VAL A 89 0.40 -2.74 14.06
N SER A 90 0.23 -1.42 14.11
CA SER A 90 -0.98 -0.78 14.65
C SER A 90 -1.30 0.47 13.83
N PRO A 91 -2.58 0.76 13.54
CA PRO A 91 -3.75 -0.11 13.71
C PRO A 91 -3.59 -1.45 12.97
N ALA A 92 -4.16 -2.51 13.53
CA ALA A 92 -4.15 -3.82 12.90
C ALA A 92 -5.13 -3.87 11.71
N GLN A 93 -4.94 -4.87 10.84
CA GLN A 93 -5.84 -5.09 9.72
C GLN A 93 -7.28 -5.29 10.21
N GLN A 94 -8.19 -4.48 9.67
CA GLN A 94 -9.62 -4.40 9.98
C GLN A 94 -9.93 -4.03 11.43
N GLU A 95 -9.00 -3.42 12.15
CA GLU A 95 -9.23 -2.95 13.52
C GLU A 95 -10.32 -1.86 13.55
N VAL A 96 -11.18 -1.92 14.57
CA VAL A 96 -12.23 -0.91 14.79
C VAL A 96 -11.85 -0.06 15.99
N LEU A 97 -11.49 1.19 15.72
CA LEU A 97 -11.12 2.18 16.72
C LEU A 97 -12.34 3.02 17.11
N TRP A 98 -12.53 3.24 18.41
CA TRP A 98 -13.65 4.01 18.96
C TRP A 98 -13.15 5.24 19.69
N ASN A 99 -13.87 6.37 19.55
CA ASN A 99 -13.68 7.58 20.36
C ASN A 99 -12.23 8.08 20.41
N ILE A 100 -11.52 7.99 19.27
CA ILE A 100 -10.10 8.33 19.13
C ILE A 100 -9.78 9.83 19.23
N ALA A 101 -10.78 10.69 19.41
CA ALA A 101 -10.62 12.16 19.42
C ALA A 101 -9.87 12.72 18.19
N GLY A 102 -10.00 12.08 17.02
CA GLY A 102 -9.31 12.46 15.79
C GLY A 102 -7.85 12.01 15.71
N GLN A 103 -7.34 11.25 16.68
CA GLN A 103 -5.94 10.87 16.75
C GLN A 103 -5.74 9.37 16.61
N VAL A 104 -4.91 8.94 15.66
CA VAL A 104 -4.55 7.52 15.47
C VAL A 104 -3.06 7.36 15.64
N ARG A 105 -2.66 6.52 16.59
CA ARG A 105 -1.26 6.10 16.71
C ARG A 105 -0.99 5.01 15.69
N VAL A 106 0.03 5.21 14.88
CA VAL A 106 0.50 4.25 13.88
C VAL A 106 1.88 3.76 14.27
N SER A 107 2.05 2.45 14.39
CA SER A 107 3.32 1.81 14.66
C SER A 107 3.68 0.84 13.53
N MET A 108 4.93 0.87 13.13
CA MET A 108 5.45 0.10 12.01
C MET A 108 6.66 -0.72 12.45
N ARG A 109 6.82 -1.88 11.83
CA ARG A 109 8.00 -2.73 11.95
C ARG A 109 8.74 -2.74 10.63
N VAL A 110 10.06 -2.58 10.71
CA VAL A 110 10.95 -2.56 9.55
C VAL A 110 12.15 -3.46 9.84
N SER A 111 12.54 -4.27 8.86
CA SER A 111 13.72 -5.14 8.94
C SER A 111 14.49 -5.10 7.61
N PRO A 112 15.82 -4.85 7.63
CA PRO A 112 16.62 -4.41 8.78
C PRO A 112 16.20 -3.02 9.30
N GLU A 113 16.77 -2.57 10.42
CA GLU A 113 16.52 -1.24 10.97
C GLU A 113 16.75 -0.12 9.94
N LEU A 114 16.07 1.02 10.09
CA LEU A 114 16.22 2.16 9.19
C LEU A 114 17.68 2.64 9.17
N GLN A 115 18.28 2.62 7.99
CA GLN A 115 19.65 3.11 7.82
C GLN A 115 19.70 4.64 7.83
N PRO A 116 20.82 5.24 8.25
CA PRO A 116 20.97 6.69 8.27
C PRO A 116 20.72 7.34 6.90
N GLY A 117 19.87 8.36 6.89
CA GLY A 117 19.35 9.11 5.76
C GLY A 117 18.20 8.44 5.01
N ASN A 118 17.62 7.36 5.54
CA ASN A 118 16.36 6.80 5.07
C ASN A 118 15.26 7.14 6.08
N HIS A 119 14.06 7.41 5.58
CA HIS A 119 12.89 7.73 6.41
C HIS A 119 11.65 6.97 5.93
N LEU A 120 10.60 6.97 6.74
CA LEU A 120 9.31 6.40 6.35
C LEU A 120 8.39 7.49 5.81
N ARG A 121 7.68 7.17 4.72
CA ARG A 121 6.55 7.92 4.23
C ARG A 121 5.29 7.10 4.47
N LEU A 122 4.39 7.65 5.29
CA LEU A 122 3.10 7.04 5.58
C LEU A 122 2.03 7.67 4.70
N TYR A 123 1.12 6.86 4.20
CA TYR A 123 -0.04 7.29 3.44
C TYR A 123 -1.29 6.99 4.25
N LEU A 124 -2.15 7.99 4.45
CA LEU A 124 -3.53 7.83 4.93
C LEU A 124 -4.47 8.17 3.79
N ASP A 125 -5.22 7.19 3.29
CA ASP A 125 -6.16 7.35 2.17
C ASP A 125 -5.51 7.99 0.92
N GLY A 126 -4.23 7.69 0.69
CA GLY A 126 -3.43 8.22 -0.42
C GLY A 126 -2.74 9.57 -0.12
N VAL A 127 -3.02 10.20 1.02
CA VAL A 127 -2.34 11.42 1.46
C VAL A 127 -1.02 11.06 2.16
N ALA A 128 0.09 11.51 1.59
CA ALA A 128 1.43 11.23 2.10
C ALA A 128 1.80 12.14 3.28
N GLN A 129 2.50 11.56 4.26
CA GLN A 129 3.13 12.25 5.38
C GLN A 129 4.51 11.62 5.62
N ASP A 130 5.56 12.43 5.49
CA ASP A 130 6.92 12.01 5.82
C ASP A 130 7.13 12.01 7.35
N LEU A 131 7.76 10.95 7.84
CA LEU A 131 8.18 10.83 9.23
C LEU A 131 9.63 11.30 9.41
N PRO A 132 9.99 11.75 10.61
CA PRO A 132 11.39 12.00 10.96
C PRO A 132 12.27 10.76 10.72
N GLU A 133 13.54 10.99 10.39
CA GLU A 133 14.53 9.94 10.18
C GLU A 133 14.60 8.99 11.39
N GLY A 134 14.62 7.68 11.12
CA GLY A 134 14.67 6.65 12.17
C GLY A 134 13.37 6.43 12.95
N SER A 135 12.31 7.24 12.74
CA SER A 135 11.04 7.01 13.41
C SER A 135 10.25 5.89 12.75
N THR A 136 9.72 4.97 13.56
CA THR A 136 8.81 3.90 13.14
C THR A 136 7.41 4.03 13.78
N GLU A 137 7.18 5.11 14.52
CA GLU A 137 5.90 5.43 15.14
C GLU A 137 5.52 6.87 14.82
N THR A 138 4.23 7.13 14.65
CA THR A 138 3.69 8.48 14.47
C THR A 138 2.27 8.57 15.01
N GLN A 139 1.82 9.78 15.27
CA GLN A 139 0.43 10.06 15.62
C GLN A 139 -0.20 10.88 14.50
N LEU A 140 -1.14 10.26 13.79
CA LEU A 140 -1.99 10.94 12.83
C LEU A 140 -3.00 11.81 13.57
N GLN A 141 -3.29 12.97 13.00
CA GLN A 141 -4.29 13.92 13.47
C GLN A 141 -5.40 14.04 12.44
N ASP A 142 -6.54 14.59 12.87
CA ASP A 142 -7.71 14.83 12.03
C ASP A 142 -8.25 13.58 11.31
N VAL A 143 -8.12 12.40 11.94
CA VAL A 143 -8.68 11.15 11.43
C VAL A 143 -10.15 11.05 11.84
N TYR A 144 -11.04 11.28 10.88
CA TYR A 144 -12.48 11.27 11.11
C TYR A 144 -13.07 9.85 11.16
N ARG A 145 -14.38 9.75 11.41
CA ARG A 145 -15.09 8.47 11.35
C ARG A 145 -15.12 7.95 9.90
N GLY A 146 -15.01 6.65 9.72
CA GLY A 146 -15.04 6.03 8.40
C GLY A 146 -14.14 4.82 8.29
N VAL A 147 -13.98 4.34 7.06
CA VAL A 147 -12.98 3.33 6.69
C VAL A 147 -11.77 4.08 6.17
N HIS A 148 -10.60 3.72 6.66
CA HIS A 148 -9.33 4.33 6.29
C HIS A 148 -8.35 3.26 5.86
N THR A 149 -7.43 3.62 4.96
CA THR A 149 -6.36 2.74 4.51
C THR A 149 -5.01 3.38 4.76
N LEU A 150 -4.11 2.64 5.41
CA LEU A 150 -2.72 2.99 5.60
C LEU A 150 -1.84 2.24 4.62
N LYS A 151 -0.77 2.89 4.17
CA LYS A 151 0.34 2.26 3.46
C LYS A 151 1.63 2.94 3.89
N ALA A 152 2.73 2.23 4.04
CA ALA A 152 4.02 2.81 4.36
C ALA A 152 5.05 2.50 3.28
N GLU A 153 5.97 3.42 3.05
CA GLU A 153 7.11 3.25 2.15
C GLU A 153 8.39 3.67 2.87
N VAL A 154 9.49 2.95 2.61
CA VAL A 154 10.82 3.41 3.01
C VAL A 154 11.41 4.25 1.89
N ILE A 155 11.70 5.50 2.18
CA ILE A 155 12.29 6.45 1.24
C ILE A 155 13.78 6.58 1.55
N GLY A 156 14.62 6.40 0.53
CA GLY A 156 16.05 6.60 0.63
C GLY A 156 16.49 8.02 0.32
N LYS A 157 17.78 8.32 0.57
CA LYS A 157 18.43 9.64 0.33
C LYS A 157 18.16 10.32 -1.02
N ASN A 158 17.80 9.56 -2.05
CA ASN A 158 17.56 10.05 -3.40
C ASN A 158 16.05 10.06 -3.76
N GLU A 159 15.15 10.12 -2.78
CA GLU A 159 13.69 9.94 -2.96
C GLU A 159 13.31 8.60 -3.61
N ALA A 160 14.20 7.61 -3.56
CA ALA A 160 13.93 6.28 -4.10
C ALA A 160 13.15 5.45 -3.08
N VAL A 161 12.08 4.78 -3.52
CA VAL A 161 11.37 3.80 -2.71
C VAL A 161 12.23 2.53 -2.58
N LEU A 162 12.57 2.17 -1.35
CA LEU A 162 13.46 1.04 -1.00
C LEU A 162 12.71 -0.17 -0.42
N GLY A 163 11.44 0.02 -0.06
CA GLY A 163 10.53 -0.99 0.46
C GLY A 163 9.14 -0.40 0.66
N GLU A 164 8.12 -1.24 0.66
CA GLU A 164 6.72 -0.86 0.85
C GLU A 164 6.00 -1.88 1.74
N SER A 165 4.98 -1.42 2.46
CA SER A 165 4.11 -2.29 3.22
C SER A 165 2.92 -2.75 2.39
N GLU A 166 2.33 -3.87 2.78
CA GLU A 166 0.95 -4.16 2.38
C GLU A 166 0.00 -3.07 2.91
N PRO A 167 -1.08 -2.74 2.18
CA PRO A 167 -2.08 -1.80 2.67
C PRO A 167 -2.80 -2.36 3.91
N THR A 168 -2.99 -1.52 4.92
CA THR A 168 -3.72 -1.87 6.14
C THR A 168 -4.99 -1.04 6.26
N THR A 169 -6.15 -1.69 6.26
CA THR A 169 -7.45 -1.02 6.38
C THR A 169 -7.93 -1.04 7.82
N PHE A 170 -8.39 0.08 8.37
CA PHE A 170 -8.99 0.15 9.70
C PHE A 170 -10.26 1.00 9.67
N VAL A 171 -11.07 0.91 10.73
CA VAL A 171 -12.36 1.59 10.82
C VAL A 171 -12.39 2.48 12.06
N VAL A 172 -12.80 3.73 11.89
CA VAL A 172 -13.02 4.66 13.00
C VAL A 172 -14.51 4.84 13.23
N ARG A 173 -14.95 4.64 14.47
CA ARG A 173 -16.32 4.85 14.92
C ARG A 173 -16.37 5.91 16.02
N GLN A 174 -17.50 6.63 16.05
CA GLN A 174 -17.83 7.59 17.09
C GLN A 174 -19.17 7.20 17.70
N THR A 175 -19.29 7.29 19.03
CA THR A 175 -20.58 7.13 19.69
C THR A 175 -21.50 8.29 19.30
N SER A 176 -22.67 7.95 18.75
CA SER A 176 -23.72 8.95 18.51
C SER A 176 -24.46 9.25 19.81
N ILE A 177 -24.71 10.52 20.10
CA ILE A 177 -25.53 10.98 21.24
C ILE A 177 -26.99 11.15 20.82
N ALA A 178 -27.46 10.41 19.81
CA ALA A 178 -28.87 10.42 19.45
C ALA A 178 -29.69 9.70 20.54
N THR A 179 -30.25 10.46 21.46
CA THR A 179 -31.32 10.02 22.37
C THR A 179 -32.60 9.83 21.55
N PRO A 180 -33.32 8.69 21.67
CA PRO A 180 -34.60 8.48 20.99
C PRO A 180 -35.70 9.43 21.50
#